data_AF-A0A7J6EQQ8-F1
#
_entry.id   AF-A0A7J6EQQ8-F1
#
_cell.length_a   1.000
_cell.length_b   1.000
_cell.length_c   1.000
_cell.angle_alpha   90.00
_cell.angle_beta   90.00
_cell.angle_gamma   90.00
#
_symmetry.space_group_name_H-M   'P 1'
#
loop_
_entity.id
_entity.type
_entity.pdbx_description
1 polymer ?
#
loop_
_entity_poly.entity_id
_entity_poly.type
_entity_poly.pdbx_seq_one_letter_code
_entity_poly.pdbx_strand_id
1 'polypeptide(L)'
;MNKLLACGKIASRAPHRVSSLFGSFSISRSVHSIPFATLEVEEISGSQPAEVHNLVQGKWTGSPSWNTIVDPLNGEPFIKVAEIDEKGIQPFVESLSKCPKHGLHNPFKDPERYLMYGDISAKAAHMLSLPKVSDFFTRLIQRVSPKSYQQAFGEVYVTQKFLENFSGDQVRFLARSFAVPGNHLGQQSHGFRWPYGPVALITPFNFPLEIPVLQLMGALYMGNKPLLKVDSKANPRMTLFTGSSRVADKLAADLKGRVKLEDAGFDWKILGPDVQEEDYVAWVCDQDAYACSGQKCSAQSILFMHENWAKTSLITKIQDLADRRKLEDLTVGPVLTVTTGAILEHINQLLQIPGSKLLFGGEPLENHSIPQIYGAIKPTAVYVPVEEIVKDNNYDLVTKEIFGPFQEVIGKTVNGTTYAGLRGRTTGAPQNHWFGPAGDPRGAGIGTPEAIKLVWSCHREIIYDLGPLPKHWEIPPST
;
A
#
# COMPACT_ATOMS: atom_id res chain seq x y z
N MET A 1 58.25 10.59 -54.67
CA MET A 1 59.67 10.16 -54.54
C MET A 1 59.88 9.61 -53.15
N ASN A 2 60.50 8.43 -53.10
CA ASN A 2 60.63 7.48 -51.99
C ASN A 2 61.64 7.88 -50.90
N LYS A 3 61.42 7.35 -49.67
CA LYS A 3 62.34 6.53 -48.82
C LYS A 3 61.66 6.35 -47.43
N LEU A 4 61.14 5.22 -46.93
CA LEU A 4 61.60 3.82 -46.74
C LEU A 4 62.83 3.66 -45.80
N LEU A 5 62.60 3.17 -44.56
CA LEU A 5 62.95 1.81 -44.04
C LEU A 5 63.44 1.78 -42.56
N ALA A 6 62.84 0.88 -41.75
CA ALA A 6 63.50 -0.32 -41.16
C ALA A 6 63.03 -0.71 -39.73
N CYS A 7 62.24 -1.78 -39.71
CA CYS A 7 62.04 -2.91 -38.79
C CYS A 7 62.96 -3.15 -37.56
N GLY A 8 62.36 -3.72 -36.50
CA GLY A 8 63.05 -4.55 -35.49
C GLY A 8 62.09 -5.21 -34.48
N LYS A 9 61.84 -6.52 -34.63
CA LYS A 9 61.18 -7.40 -33.63
C LYS A 9 62.26 -8.09 -32.78
N ILE A 10 62.09 -8.16 -31.45
CA ILE A 10 62.62 -9.25 -30.59
C ILE A 10 61.61 -9.53 -29.46
N ALA A 11 61.36 -10.82 -29.21
CA ALA A 11 60.47 -11.38 -28.20
C ALA A 11 61.24 -11.88 -26.96
N SER A 12 60.61 -11.91 -25.77
CA SER A 12 60.69 -13.03 -24.78
C SER A 12 59.85 -12.80 -23.50
N ARG A 13 58.92 -13.76 -23.25
CA ARG A 13 58.51 -14.51 -22.01
C ARG A 13 58.61 -13.82 -20.62
N ALA A 14 57.73 -13.96 -19.62
CA ALA A 14 56.58 -14.83 -19.22
C ALA A 14 55.93 -14.21 -17.93
N PRO A 15 54.97 -14.81 -17.16
CA PRO A 15 54.16 -16.01 -17.35
C PRO A 15 52.63 -15.82 -17.15
N HIS A 16 51.90 -16.87 -17.52
CA HIS A 16 50.48 -17.10 -17.28
C HIS A 16 50.08 -17.12 -15.80
N ARG A 17 48.96 -16.45 -15.49
CA ARG A 17 48.04 -16.88 -14.42
C ARG A 17 46.65 -16.99 -15.00
N VAL A 18 46.13 -18.20 -14.98
CA VAL A 18 44.74 -18.56 -15.23
C VAL A 18 43.92 -18.07 -14.04
N SER A 19 42.91 -17.23 -14.28
CA SER A 19 41.79 -17.08 -13.35
C SER A 19 40.49 -17.18 -14.15
N SER A 20 39.80 -18.28 -13.88
CA SER A 20 38.55 -18.77 -14.42
C SER A 20 37.33 -17.91 -14.05
N LEU A 21 36.34 -17.96 -14.96
CA LEU A 21 34.90 -17.74 -14.77
C LEU A 21 34.46 -16.37 -14.20
N PHE A 22 34.19 -15.43 -15.09
CA PHE A 22 33.03 -14.54 -14.96
C PHE A 22 31.99 -14.97 -16.00
N GLY A 23 30.98 -15.70 -15.55
CA GLY A 23 29.80 -15.97 -16.35
C GLY A 23 29.02 -14.67 -16.57
N SER A 24 29.17 -14.06 -17.74
CA SER A 24 28.24 -13.04 -18.21
C SER A 24 26.91 -13.73 -18.52
N PHE A 25 25.89 -13.50 -17.71
CA PHE A 25 24.52 -13.90 -18.04
C PHE A 25 24.06 -13.09 -19.26
N SER A 26 24.25 -13.65 -20.46
CA SER A 26 23.61 -13.17 -21.68
C SER A 26 22.22 -13.80 -21.73
N ILE A 27 21.24 -13.16 -21.11
CA ILE A 27 19.83 -13.46 -21.36
C ILE A 27 19.58 -13.03 -22.81
N SER A 28 19.27 -14.00 -23.68
CA SER A 28 18.74 -13.73 -25.02
C SER A 28 17.45 -12.93 -24.86
N ARG A 29 17.54 -11.60 -24.93
CA ARG A 29 16.37 -10.72 -24.84
C ARG A 29 15.64 -10.81 -26.18
N SER A 30 14.51 -11.52 -26.16
CA SER A 30 13.46 -11.38 -27.18
C SER A 30 13.15 -9.90 -27.39
N VAL A 31 13.00 -9.50 -28.66
CA VAL A 31 12.62 -8.15 -29.14
C VAL A 31 11.27 -7.66 -28.56
N HIS A 32 10.55 -8.52 -27.83
CA HIS A 32 9.22 -8.28 -27.27
C HIS A 32 9.19 -8.06 -25.74
N SER A 33 10.32 -8.12 -25.04
CA SER A 33 10.39 -8.02 -23.58
C SER A 33 10.33 -6.57 -23.06
N ILE A 34 9.68 -6.36 -21.91
CA ILE A 34 9.67 -5.06 -21.21
C ILE A 34 11.10 -4.78 -20.70
N PRO A 35 11.76 -3.67 -21.06
CA PRO A 35 13.21 -3.52 -20.85
C PRO A 35 13.70 -3.63 -19.40
N PHE A 36 12.86 -3.26 -18.43
CA PHE A 36 13.17 -3.29 -17.00
C PHE A 36 12.78 -4.60 -16.32
N ALA A 37 11.94 -5.44 -16.94
CA ALA A 37 11.47 -6.67 -16.34
C ALA A 37 12.60 -7.71 -16.33
N THR A 38 12.67 -8.47 -15.23
CA THR A 38 13.63 -9.57 -15.04
C THR A 38 12.96 -10.95 -15.08
N LEU A 39 11.67 -10.98 -15.41
CA LEU A 39 10.84 -12.18 -15.48
C LEU A 39 9.75 -11.99 -16.53
N GLU A 40 9.17 -13.09 -16.98
CA GLU A 40 7.94 -13.14 -17.76
C GLU A 40 6.85 -13.73 -16.86
N VAL A 41 5.75 -13.00 -16.66
CA VAL A 41 4.76 -13.31 -15.60
C VAL A 41 4.11 -14.68 -15.77
N GLU A 42 3.81 -15.04 -17.02
CA GLU A 42 3.15 -16.31 -17.36
C GLU A 42 4.09 -17.52 -17.20
N GLU A 43 5.41 -17.31 -17.16
CA GLU A 43 6.39 -18.39 -17.01
C GLU A 43 6.68 -18.72 -15.54
N ILE A 44 6.35 -17.83 -14.60
CA ILE A 44 6.58 -18.04 -13.17
C ILE A 44 5.80 -19.28 -12.71
N SER A 45 6.50 -20.29 -12.20
CA SER A 45 5.92 -21.57 -11.78
C SER A 45 6.86 -22.29 -10.80
N GLY A 46 6.46 -23.43 -10.24
CA GLY A 46 7.35 -24.24 -9.40
C GLY A 46 8.58 -24.77 -10.14
N SER A 47 8.49 -25.00 -11.45
CA SER A 47 9.60 -25.44 -12.30
C SER A 47 10.50 -24.28 -12.76
N GLN A 48 9.97 -23.06 -12.81
CA GLN A 48 10.70 -21.84 -13.16
C GLN A 48 10.40 -20.72 -12.13
N PRO A 49 10.94 -20.84 -10.90
CA PRO A 49 10.64 -19.88 -9.85
C PRO A 49 11.32 -18.54 -10.09
N ALA A 50 10.62 -17.45 -9.80
CA ALA A 50 11.20 -16.10 -9.84
C ALA A 50 12.03 -15.80 -8.59
N GLU A 51 13.04 -14.94 -8.73
CA GLU A 51 13.86 -14.47 -7.62
C GLU A 51 13.63 -12.99 -7.35
N VAL A 52 13.41 -12.64 -6.08
CA VAL A 52 13.28 -11.26 -5.60
C VAL A 52 14.52 -10.91 -4.79
N HIS A 53 15.25 -9.90 -5.25
CA HIS A 53 16.49 -9.40 -4.63
C HIS A 53 16.25 -8.09 -3.88
N ASN A 54 17.16 -7.72 -2.99
CA ASN A 54 17.11 -6.46 -2.23
C ASN A 54 17.89 -5.36 -2.96
N LEU A 55 17.41 -4.11 -2.90
CA LEU A 55 18.14 -2.93 -3.40
C LEU A 55 18.72 -2.12 -2.23
N VAL A 56 20.04 -2.09 -2.10
CA VAL A 56 20.72 -1.36 -1.02
C VAL A 56 21.97 -0.67 -1.55
N GLN A 57 22.19 0.59 -1.14
CA GLN A 57 23.32 1.40 -1.59
C GLN A 57 23.47 1.46 -3.14
N GLY A 58 22.34 1.43 -3.85
CA GLY A 58 22.28 1.51 -5.32
C GLY A 58 22.62 0.20 -6.04
N LYS A 59 22.66 -0.94 -5.35
CA LYS A 59 22.96 -2.25 -5.94
C LYS A 59 21.90 -3.30 -5.56
N TRP A 60 21.55 -4.13 -6.53
CA TRP A 60 20.78 -5.35 -6.29
C TRP A 60 21.65 -6.37 -5.56
N THR A 61 21.10 -6.99 -4.52
CA THR A 61 21.79 -7.89 -3.60
C THR A 61 20.90 -9.07 -3.28
N GLY A 62 21.44 -10.28 -3.44
CA GLY A 62 20.81 -11.49 -2.94
C GLY A 62 21.04 -11.69 -1.44
N SER A 63 20.64 -12.85 -0.93
CA SER A 63 20.88 -13.27 0.45
C SER A 63 21.27 -14.75 0.46
N PRO A 64 22.09 -15.21 1.43
CA PRO A 64 22.26 -16.64 1.67
C PRO A 64 20.97 -17.31 2.18
N SER A 65 20.02 -16.53 2.72
CA SER A 65 18.70 -17.01 3.15
C SER A 65 17.63 -16.63 2.14
N TRP A 66 16.80 -17.61 1.77
CA TRP A 66 15.68 -17.43 0.86
C TRP A 66 14.38 -17.81 1.56
N ASN A 67 13.42 -16.91 1.55
CA ASN A 67 12.05 -17.23 1.89
C ASN A 67 11.32 -17.68 0.63
N THR A 68 10.71 -18.86 0.67
CA THR A 68 9.94 -19.40 -0.45
C THR A 68 8.48 -19.01 -0.31
N ILE A 69 7.95 -18.33 -1.31
CA ILE A 69 6.53 -18.03 -1.43
C ILE A 69 5.90 -19.11 -2.30
N VAL A 70 4.79 -19.67 -1.82
CA VAL A 70 4.00 -20.64 -2.57
C VAL A 70 2.92 -19.92 -3.39
N ASP A 71 2.65 -20.42 -4.59
CA ASP A 71 1.58 -19.91 -5.45
C ASP A 71 0.23 -20.13 -4.74
N PRO A 72 -0.57 -19.06 -4.53
CA PRO A 72 -1.85 -19.18 -3.85
C PRO A 72 -2.87 -20.11 -4.52
N LEU A 73 -2.73 -20.41 -5.81
CA LEU A 73 -3.70 -21.21 -6.56
C LEU A 73 -3.39 -22.71 -6.57
N ASN A 74 -2.13 -23.09 -6.38
CA ASN A 74 -1.71 -24.49 -6.49
C ASN A 74 -0.66 -24.96 -5.47
N GLY A 75 -0.07 -24.06 -4.69
CA GLY A 75 0.93 -24.40 -3.66
C GLY A 75 2.36 -24.62 -4.17
N GLU A 76 2.61 -24.47 -5.46
CA GLU A 76 3.96 -24.63 -6.01
C GLU A 76 4.90 -23.53 -5.49
N PRO A 77 6.18 -23.85 -5.18
CA PRO A 77 7.16 -22.87 -4.72
C PRO A 77 7.68 -22.01 -5.88
N PHE A 78 6.86 -21.05 -6.33
CA PHE A 78 7.07 -20.28 -7.56
C PHE A 78 7.87 -18.97 -7.40
N ILE A 79 8.12 -18.49 -6.17
CA ILE A 79 8.91 -17.28 -5.92
C ILE A 79 9.85 -17.51 -4.73
N LYS A 80 11.08 -17.04 -4.86
CA LYS A 80 12.08 -16.98 -3.79
C LYS A 80 12.44 -15.54 -3.50
N VAL A 81 12.34 -15.12 -2.24
CA VAL A 81 12.68 -13.77 -1.80
C VAL A 81 13.95 -13.82 -0.96
N ALA A 82 14.96 -13.04 -1.36
CA ALA A 82 16.19 -12.89 -0.61
C ALA A 82 15.91 -12.23 0.74
N GLU A 83 15.86 -13.02 1.80
CA GLU A 83 15.47 -12.54 3.12
C GLU A 83 16.69 -12.05 3.89
N ILE A 84 16.55 -10.89 4.53
CA ILE A 84 17.60 -10.30 5.36
C ILE A 84 17.25 -10.56 6.82
N ASP A 85 18.15 -11.27 7.51
CA ASP A 85 18.08 -11.48 8.94
C ASP A 85 18.67 -10.28 9.72
N GLU A 86 18.65 -10.38 11.04
CA GLU A 86 19.18 -9.31 11.91
C GLU A 86 20.67 -9.01 11.68
N LYS A 87 21.44 -9.98 11.18
CA LYS A 87 22.88 -9.80 10.90
C LYS A 87 23.12 -9.11 9.57
N GLY A 88 22.23 -9.33 8.60
CA GLY A 88 22.31 -8.76 7.25
C GLY A 88 21.80 -7.32 7.13
N ILE A 89 21.22 -6.73 8.18
CA ILE A 89 20.59 -5.40 8.10
C ILE A 89 21.57 -4.22 8.08
N GLN A 90 22.81 -4.43 8.54
CA GLN A 90 23.79 -3.37 8.73
C GLN A 90 23.98 -2.44 7.50
N PRO A 91 24.10 -2.94 6.25
CA PRO A 91 24.22 -2.09 5.06
C PRO A 91 23.01 -1.17 4.81
N PHE A 92 21.81 -1.57 5.26
CA PHE A 92 20.58 -0.79 5.16
C PHE A 92 20.54 0.31 6.21
N VAL A 93 20.95 0.01 7.44
CA VAL A 93 21.11 0.99 8.53
C VAL A 93 22.13 2.06 8.13
N GLU A 94 23.29 1.64 7.62
CA GLU A 94 24.31 2.54 7.10
C GLU A 94 23.78 3.41 5.96
N SER A 95 23.04 2.82 5.01
CA SER A 95 22.40 3.57 3.93
C SER A 95 21.45 4.63 4.47
N LEU A 96 20.56 4.28 5.40
CA LEU A 96 19.62 5.23 6.01
C LEU A 96 20.34 6.35 6.75
N SER A 97 21.38 6.03 7.52
CA SER A 97 22.16 6.99 8.32
C SER A 97 22.83 8.09 7.49
N LYS A 98 23.07 7.85 6.19
CA LYS A 98 23.58 8.86 5.24
C LYS A 98 22.57 9.98 4.93
N CYS A 99 21.30 9.82 5.31
CA CYS A 99 20.31 10.88 5.21
C CYS A 99 20.30 11.74 6.48
N PRO A 100 20.65 13.02 6.41
CA PRO A 100 20.56 13.91 7.57
C PRO A 100 19.10 14.23 7.90
N LYS A 101 18.86 14.71 9.12
CA LYS A 101 17.50 15.07 9.60
C LYS A 101 16.86 16.20 8.80
N HIS A 102 17.65 17.02 8.11
CA HIS A 102 17.16 18.05 7.21
C HIS A 102 16.88 17.53 5.79
N GLY A 103 16.87 16.21 5.61
CA GLY A 103 16.54 15.52 4.36
C GLY A 103 17.61 15.55 3.28
N LEU A 104 17.35 14.76 2.24
CA LEU A 104 18.09 14.78 0.98
C LEU A 104 17.88 16.11 0.24
N HIS A 105 16.70 16.71 0.36
CA HIS A 105 16.37 18.07 -0.04
C HIS A 105 15.33 18.65 0.89
N ASN A 106 15.19 19.97 0.90
CA ASN A 106 14.15 20.72 1.60
C ASN A 106 13.93 22.06 0.88
N PRO A 107 12.97 22.93 1.31
CA PRO A 107 12.70 24.18 0.59
C PRO A 107 13.90 25.11 0.37
N PHE A 108 14.99 24.95 1.14
CA PHE A 108 16.21 25.76 1.04
C PHE A 108 17.45 24.98 0.57
N LYS A 109 17.34 23.66 0.40
CA LYS A 109 18.48 22.78 0.14
C LYS A 109 18.16 21.82 -0.99
N ASP A 110 18.95 21.89 -2.05
CA ASP A 110 18.81 21.06 -3.25
C ASP A 110 17.38 21.07 -3.85
N PRO A 111 16.73 22.25 -4.02
CA PRO A 111 15.33 22.33 -4.47
C PRO A 111 15.11 21.82 -5.90
N GLU A 112 16.17 21.69 -6.71
CA GLU A 112 16.13 21.03 -8.02
C GLU A 112 15.66 19.57 -7.92
N ARG A 113 15.79 18.94 -6.75
CA ARG A 113 15.29 17.57 -6.54
C ARG A 113 13.77 17.49 -6.58
N TYR A 114 13.03 18.55 -6.23
CA TYR A 114 11.58 18.59 -6.42
C TYR A 114 11.21 18.43 -7.90
N LEU A 115 11.92 19.16 -8.78
CA LEU A 115 11.72 19.07 -10.24
C LEU A 115 12.11 17.70 -10.77
N MET A 116 13.26 17.18 -10.33
CA MET A 116 13.72 15.84 -10.71
C MET A 116 12.66 14.77 -10.39
N TYR A 117 12.01 14.85 -9.24
CA TYR A 117 10.92 13.93 -8.91
C TYR A 117 9.65 14.17 -9.74
N GLY A 118 9.37 15.40 -10.16
CA GLY A 118 8.34 15.69 -11.16
C GLY A 118 8.62 14.97 -12.49
N ASP A 119 9.87 15.03 -12.97
CA ASP A 119 10.30 14.35 -14.19
C ASP A 119 10.26 12.81 -14.07
N ILE A 120 10.69 12.27 -12.92
CA ILE A 120 10.60 10.84 -12.63
C ILE A 120 9.15 10.39 -12.65
N SER A 121 8.25 11.15 -12.03
CA SER A 121 6.82 10.81 -11.95
C SER A 121 6.18 10.83 -13.34
N ALA A 122 6.48 11.82 -14.17
CA ALA A 122 6.01 11.88 -15.55
C ALA A 122 6.47 10.67 -16.38
N LYS A 123 7.75 10.29 -16.26
CA LYS A 123 8.31 9.13 -16.96
C LYS A 123 7.69 7.82 -16.48
N ALA A 124 7.55 7.64 -15.17
CA ALA A 124 6.96 6.44 -14.58
C ALA A 124 5.47 6.30 -14.90
N ALA A 125 4.71 7.40 -14.84
CA ALA A 125 3.31 7.45 -15.25
C ALA A 125 3.15 7.05 -16.73
N HIS A 126 3.97 7.62 -17.61
CA HIS A 126 3.94 7.26 -19.02
C HIS A 126 4.25 5.77 -19.22
N MET A 127 5.27 5.23 -18.55
CA MET A 127 5.60 3.80 -18.63
C MET A 127 4.45 2.91 -18.17
N LEU A 128 3.79 3.21 -17.04
CA LEU A 128 2.62 2.46 -16.56
C LEU A 128 1.41 2.57 -17.50
N SER A 129 1.28 3.67 -18.24
CA SER A 129 0.22 3.85 -19.23
C SER A 129 0.38 2.98 -20.49
N LEU A 130 1.58 2.42 -20.73
CA LEU A 130 1.82 1.57 -21.89
C LEU A 130 1.07 0.24 -21.70
N PRO A 131 0.22 -0.20 -22.65
CA PRO A 131 -0.64 -1.38 -22.46
C PRO A 131 0.11 -2.64 -22.03
N LYS A 132 1.28 -2.90 -22.61
CA LYS A 132 2.12 -4.07 -22.24
C LYS A 132 2.62 -4.00 -20.81
N VAL A 133 3.03 -2.82 -20.35
CA VAL A 133 3.52 -2.62 -18.98
C VAL A 133 2.38 -2.68 -17.98
N SER A 134 1.24 -2.08 -18.31
CA SER A 134 0.03 -2.18 -17.50
C SER A 134 -0.43 -3.62 -17.34
N ASP A 135 -0.48 -4.38 -18.43
CA ASP A 135 -0.87 -5.80 -18.41
C ASP A 135 0.13 -6.66 -17.63
N PHE A 136 1.44 -6.41 -17.78
CA PHE A 136 2.48 -7.07 -17.01
C PHE A 136 2.28 -6.90 -15.50
N PHE A 137 2.11 -5.65 -15.02
CA PHE A 137 1.89 -5.43 -13.59
C PHE A 137 0.54 -6.00 -13.14
N THR A 138 -0.50 -5.86 -13.96
CA THR A 138 -1.83 -6.41 -13.65
C THR A 138 -1.75 -7.92 -13.40
N ARG A 139 -1.16 -8.67 -14.33
CA ARG A 139 -1.01 -10.13 -14.21
C ARG A 139 -0.09 -10.52 -13.06
N LEU A 140 1.01 -9.78 -12.85
CA LEU A 140 1.93 -10.07 -11.75
C LEU A 140 1.25 -9.88 -10.39
N ILE A 141 0.42 -8.83 -10.26
CA ILE A 141 -0.42 -8.61 -9.08
C ILE A 141 -1.36 -9.81 -8.88
N GLN A 142 -2.06 -10.28 -9.92
CA GLN A 142 -2.96 -11.44 -9.79
C GLN A 142 -2.25 -12.70 -9.31
N ARG A 143 -0.99 -12.93 -9.72
CA ARG A 143 -0.21 -14.11 -9.32
C ARG A 143 0.15 -14.12 -7.83
N VAL A 144 0.40 -12.95 -7.23
CA VAL A 144 0.87 -12.85 -5.82
C VAL A 144 -0.22 -12.36 -4.86
N SER A 145 -1.26 -11.72 -5.39
CA SER A 145 -2.41 -11.17 -4.66
C SER A 145 -3.67 -11.48 -5.48
N PRO A 146 -4.17 -12.73 -5.44
CA PRO A 146 -5.24 -13.20 -6.31
C PRO A 146 -6.49 -12.31 -6.22
N LYS A 147 -6.79 -11.67 -7.36
CA LYS A 147 -7.96 -10.82 -7.57
C LYS A 147 -8.28 -10.81 -9.06
N SER A 148 -9.49 -10.40 -9.42
CA SER A 148 -9.85 -10.30 -10.84
C SER A 148 -8.95 -9.32 -11.59
N TYR A 149 -8.82 -9.52 -12.90
CA TYR A 149 -7.97 -8.69 -13.74
C TYR A 149 -8.34 -7.21 -13.61
N GLN A 150 -9.63 -6.89 -13.58
CA GLN A 150 -10.12 -5.51 -13.45
C GLN A 150 -9.73 -4.89 -12.11
N GLN A 151 -9.70 -5.66 -11.01
CA GLN A 151 -9.26 -5.14 -9.71
C GLN A 151 -7.74 -4.89 -9.70
N ALA A 152 -6.94 -5.82 -10.24
CA ALA A 152 -5.50 -5.64 -10.37
C ALA A 152 -5.14 -4.48 -11.32
N PHE A 153 -5.86 -4.35 -12.44
CA PHE A 153 -5.71 -3.23 -13.37
C PHE A 153 -6.09 -1.90 -12.72
N GLY A 154 -7.15 -1.88 -11.90
CA GLY A 154 -7.54 -0.71 -11.12
C GLY A 154 -6.41 -0.19 -10.24
N GLU A 155 -5.67 -1.10 -9.58
CA GLU A 155 -4.49 -0.76 -8.77
C GLU A 155 -3.36 -0.12 -9.60
N VAL A 156 -3.08 -0.67 -10.79
CA VAL A 156 -2.11 -0.10 -11.74
C VAL A 156 -2.55 1.29 -12.22
N TYR A 157 -3.84 1.42 -12.54
CA TYR A 157 -4.42 2.67 -13.03
C TYR A 157 -4.38 3.78 -11.98
N VAL A 158 -4.77 3.50 -10.73
CA VAL A 158 -4.68 4.45 -9.62
C VAL A 158 -3.21 4.87 -9.41
N THR A 159 -2.28 3.92 -9.43
CA THR A 159 -0.83 4.21 -9.32
C THR A 159 -0.34 5.10 -10.45
N GLN A 160 -0.74 4.82 -11.70
CA GLN A 160 -0.43 5.64 -12.85
C GLN A 160 -0.96 7.08 -12.65
N LYS A 161 -2.25 7.23 -12.30
CA LYS A 161 -2.88 8.54 -12.14
C LYS A 161 -2.31 9.34 -10.97
N PHE A 162 -1.91 8.68 -9.90
CA PHE A 162 -1.17 9.32 -8.82
C PHE A 162 0.14 9.91 -9.33
N LEU A 163 0.93 9.17 -10.11
CA LEU A 163 2.18 9.69 -10.67
C LEU A 163 1.95 10.84 -11.68
N GLU A 164 0.87 10.80 -12.46
CA GLU A 164 0.47 11.92 -13.31
C GLU A 164 0.21 13.19 -12.49
N ASN A 165 -0.50 13.08 -11.36
CA ASN A 165 -0.80 14.21 -10.47
C ASN A 165 0.46 14.90 -9.91
N PHE A 166 1.58 14.19 -9.84
CA PHE A 166 2.85 14.70 -9.31
C PHE A 166 3.91 14.91 -10.39
N SER A 167 3.50 15.15 -11.64
CA SER A 167 4.40 15.54 -12.73
C SER A 167 4.71 17.05 -12.74
N GLY A 168 5.83 17.43 -13.37
CA GLY A 168 6.23 18.84 -13.49
C GLY A 168 6.46 19.52 -12.13
N ASP A 169 5.85 20.69 -11.93
CA ASP A 169 6.00 21.47 -10.69
C ASP A 169 5.14 20.97 -9.51
N GLN A 170 4.33 19.93 -9.68
CA GLN A 170 3.42 19.50 -8.61
C GLN A 170 4.14 19.00 -7.37
N VAL A 171 5.31 18.36 -7.53
CA VAL A 171 6.17 17.99 -6.39
C VAL A 171 6.74 19.24 -5.70
N ARG A 172 7.09 20.28 -6.47
CA ARG A 172 7.52 21.57 -5.90
C ARG A 172 6.39 22.23 -5.13
N PHE A 173 5.14 22.14 -5.60
CA PHE A 173 3.97 22.70 -4.92
C PHE A 173 3.62 22.00 -3.61
N LEU A 174 4.02 20.74 -3.40
CA LEU A 174 3.95 20.10 -2.09
C LEU A 174 4.82 20.82 -1.03
N ALA A 175 5.91 21.46 -1.45
CA ALA A 175 6.81 22.21 -0.58
C ALA A 175 6.41 23.68 -0.37
N ARG A 176 5.22 24.08 -0.83
CA ARG A 176 4.69 25.44 -0.64
C ARG A 176 4.66 25.82 0.85
N SER A 177 5.18 27.00 1.15
CA SER A 177 5.16 27.62 2.48
C SER A 177 4.08 28.70 2.59
N PHE A 178 3.92 29.22 3.81
CA PHE A 178 3.19 30.46 4.07
C PHE A 178 4.08 31.40 4.90
N ALA A 179 3.75 32.69 4.89
CA ALA A 179 4.44 33.71 5.68
C ALA A 179 3.45 34.68 6.32
N VAL A 180 3.80 35.20 7.49
CA VAL A 180 3.00 36.18 8.24
C VAL A 180 3.90 37.37 8.61
N PRO A 181 3.43 38.63 8.41
CA PRO A 181 4.15 39.81 8.88
C PRO A 181 4.42 39.75 10.39
N GLY A 182 5.61 40.18 10.82
CA GLY A 182 5.97 40.28 12.23
C GLY A 182 5.47 41.57 12.89
N ASN A 183 5.97 41.82 14.10
CA ASN A 183 5.55 42.94 14.93
C ASN A 183 6.19 44.28 14.52
N HIS A 184 7.30 44.25 13.79
CA HIS A 184 8.07 45.42 13.40
C HIS A 184 8.75 45.24 12.04
N LEU A 185 9.24 46.34 11.46
CA LEU A 185 9.95 46.33 10.19
C LEU A 185 11.16 45.39 10.26
N GLY A 186 11.32 44.55 9.24
CA GLY A 186 12.39 43.55 9.18
C GLY A 186 12.03 42.20 9.80
N GLN A 187 10.89 42.10 10.49
CA GLN A 187 10.41 40.86 11.08
C GLN A 187 9.34 40.17 10.22
N GLN A 188 9.53 38.88 9.95
CA GLN A 188 8.55 38.03 9.27
C GLN A 188 8.69 36.58 9.72
N SER A 189 7.56 35.89 9.96
CA SER A 189 7.55 34.45 10.24
C SER A 189 7.15 33.67 8.98
N HIS A 190 7.73 32.48 8.81
CA HIS A 190 7.48 31.59 7.68
C HIS A 190 7.32 30.16 8.15
N GLY A 191 6.21 29.53 7.76
CA GLY A 191 5.93 28.13 8.03
C GLY A 191 6.27 27.25 6.84
N PHE A 192 7.19 26.30 7.02
CA PHE A 192 7.62 25.36 5.98
C PHE A 192 7.21 23.92 6.26
N ARG A 193 7.14 23.12 5.18
CA ARG A 193 7.11 21.66 5.25
C ARG A 193 8.53 21.12 5.25
N TRP A 194 8.93 20.46 6.33
CA TRP A 194 10.29 19.96 6.54
C TRP A 194 10.34 18.43 6.53
N PRO A 195 11.32 17.80 5.86
CA PRO A 195 11.48 16.34 5.91
C PRO A 195 11.82 15.83 7.31
N TYR A 196 11.55 14.55 7.55
CA TYR A 196 12.05 13.81 8.71
C TYR A 196 13.50 13.30 8.51
N GLY A 197 13.91 13.08 7.26
CA GLY A 197 15.22 12.52 6.91
C GLY A 197 15.16 11.02 6.67
N PRO A 198 15.80 10.16 7.49
CA PRO A 198 15.71 8.70 7.35
C PRO A 198 14.36 8.18 7.86
N VAL A 199 13.61 7.51 6.98
CA VAL A 199 12.25 7.00 7.27
C VAL A 199 12.08 5.54 6.85
N ALA A 200 11.04 4.89 7.36
CA ALA A 200 10.70 3.51 7.09
C ALA A 200 9.28 3.36 6.54
N LEU A 201 9.08 2.38 5.65
CA LEU A 201 7.78 2.01 5.09
C LEU A 201 7.58 0.50 5.22
N ILE A 202 6.42 0.07 5.71
CA ILE A 202 6.04 -1.34 5.80
C ILE A 202 4.61 -1.45 5.26
N THR A 203 4.42 -2.27 4.23
CA THR A 203 3.14 -2.39 3.50
C THR A 203 2.67 -3.85 3.46
N PRO A 204 1.35 -4.10 3.39
CA PRO A 204 0.78 -5.45 3.40
C PRO A 204 0.76 -6.08 2.00
N PHE A 205 0.19 -7.28 1.91
CA PHE A 205 0.17 -8.12 0.70
C PHE A 205 -0.93 -7.73 -0.31
N ASN A 206 -2.01 -7.10 0.14
CA ASN A 206 -3.26 -7.04 -0.61
C ASN A 206 -3.27 -5.99 -1.73
N PHE A 207 -2.45 -4.95 -1.64
CA PHE A 207 -2.20 -3.99 -2.74
C PHE A 207 -0.68 -3.81 -2.92
N PRO A 208 -0.02 -4.76 -3.60
CA PRO A 208 1.45 -4.84 -3.66
C PRO A 208 2.10 -3.77 -4.54
N LEU A 209 1.34 -2.97 -5.28
CA LEU A 209 1.82 -1.85 -6.09
C LEU A 209 1.35 -0.50 -5.54
N GLU A 210 0.06 -0.31 -5.35
CA GLU A 210 -0.51 1.01 -5.04
C GLU A 210 -0.01 1.57 -3.70
N ILE A 211 -0.19 0.83 -2.60
CA ILE A 211 0.23 1.28 -1.26
C ILE A 211 1.73 1.59 -1.21
N PRO A 212 2.64 0.66 -1.60
CA PRO A 212 4.08 0.93 -1.51
C PRO A 212 4.53 2.05 -2.45
N VAL A 213 4.02 2.16 -3.68
CA VAL A 213 4.45 3.23 -4.60
C VAL A 213 3.99 4.59 -4.12
N LEU A 214 2.72 4.75 -3.74
CA LEU A 214 2.17 6.04 -3.30
C LEU A 214 2.91 6.57 -2.07
N GLN A 215 3.18 5.69 -1.08
CA GLN A 215 3.90 6.06 0.13
C GLN A 215 5.40 6.29 -0.14
N LEU A 216 6.05 5.45 -0.96
CA LEU A 216 7.46 5.60 -1.32
C LEU A 216 7.70 6.94 -2.00
N MET A 217 6.86 7.27 -2.99
CA MET A 217 6.98 8.52 -3.72
C MET A 217 6.66 9.72 -2.82
N GLY A 218 5.62 9.65 -1.98
CA GLY A 218 5.34 10.70 -0.99
C GLY A 218 6.53 10.99 -0.05
N ALA A 219 7.20 9.94 0.45
CA ALA A 219 8.40 10.07 1.28
C ALA A 219 9.53 10.77 0.52
N LEU A 220 9.81 10.34 -0.71
CA LEU A 220 10.86 10.90 -1.56
C LEU A 220 10.56 12.35 -1.96
N TYR A 221 9.31 12.67 -2.33
CA TYR A 221 8.86 14.01 -2.69
C TYR A 221 9.16 15.02 -1.59
N MET A 222 8.89 14.67 -0.33
CA MET A 222 9.11 15.56 0.81
C MET A 222 10.57 15.66 1.27
N GLY A 223 11.50 14.93 0.64
CA GLY A 223 12.94 15.03 0.93
C GLY A 223 13.50 13.95 1.85
N ASN A 224 12.73 12.90 2.12
CA ASN A 224 13.16 11.80 2.98
C ASN A 224 14.00 10.76 2.22
N LYS A 225 14.71 9.91 2.96
CA LYS A 225 15.32 8.68 2.46
C LYS A 225 14.58 7.48 3.06
N PRO A 226 13.66 6.86 2.29
CA PRO A 226 12.91 5.71 2.74
C PRO A 226 13.71 4.41 2.65
N LEU A 227 13.47 3.52 3.60
CA LEU A 227 13.70 2.07 3.48
C LEU A 227 12.33 1.39 3.45
N LEU A 228 12.06 0.61 2.39
CA LEU A 228 10.82 -0.15 2.23
C LEU A 228 11.04 -1.58 2.72
N LYS A 229 10.15 -2.05 3.61
CA LYS A 229 10.24 -3.25 4.46
C LYS A 229 11.37 -3.14 5.49
N VAL A 230 11.00 -2.93 6.76
CA VAL A 230 11.93 -2.51 7.81
C VAL A 230 11.83 -3.39 9.04
N ASP A 231 13.00 -3.68 9.62
CA ASP A 231 13.13 -4.08 11.02
C ASP A 231 13.22 -2.84 11.91
N SER A 232 12.44 -2.84 13.00
CA SER A 232 12.40 -1.80 14.04
C SER A 232 13.77 -1.35 14.58
N LYS A 233 14.83 -2.17 14.50
CA LYS A 233 16.20 -1.88 15.00
C LYS A 233 16.91 -0.75 14.25
N ALA A 234 16.47 -0.38 13.05
CA ALA A 234 17.07 0.71 12.26
C ALA A 234 16.81 2.13 12.81
N ASN A 235 15.96 2.27 13.85
CA ASN A 235 15.58 3.53 14.50
C ASN A 235 15.24 4.70 13.53
N PRO A 236 14.33 4.48 12.56
CA PRO A 236 13.86 5.53 11.64
C PRO A 236 13.17 6.68 12.40
N ARG A 237 13.21 7.90 11.82
CA ARG A 237 12.59 9.09 12.45
C ARG A 237 11.08 9.10 12.35
N MET A 238 10.55 8.46 11.32
CA MET A 238 9.13 8.22 11.10
C MET A 238 8.99 6.89 10.36
N THR A 239 8.03 6.07 10.78
CA THR A 239 7.67 4.81 10.12
C THR A 239 6.21 4.85 9.67
N LEU A 240 5.96 4.69 8.36
CA LEU A 240 4.63 4.36 7.88
C LEU A 240 4.45 2.84 7.96
N PHE A 241 3.40 2.41 8.67
CA PHE A 241 2.98 1.01 8.69
C PHE A 241 1.53 0.91 8.19
N THR A 242 1.32 -0.03 7.27
CA THR A 242 0.00 -0.43 6.80
C THR A 242 -0.18 -1.93 7.04
N GLY A 243 -1.26 -2.34 7.74
CA GLY A 243 -1.51 -3.75 8.07
C GLY A 243 -2.29 -3.95 9.38
N SER A 244 -2.20 -5.13 10.01
CA SER A 244 -3.04 -5.44 11.18
C SER A 244 -2.82 -4.49 12.38
N SER A 245 -3.89 -4.12 13.10
CA SER A 245 -3.82 -3.28 14.32
C SER A 245 -2.89 -3.84 15.39
N ARG A 246 -2.83 -5.18 15.56
CA ARG A 246 -1.89 -5.83 16.50
C ARG A 246 -0.43 -5.45 16.25
N VAL A 247 -0.01 -5.42 14.98
CA VAL A 247 1.37 -5.04 14.60
C VAL A 247 1.52 -3.53 14.64
N ALA A 248 0.49 -2.77 14.25
CA ALA A 248 0.48 -1.31 14.33
C ALA A 248 0.73 -0.83 15.78
N ASP A 249 0.03 -1.41 16.75
CA ASP A 249 0.19 -1.07 18.17
C ASP A 249 1.54 -1.49 18.73
N LYS A 250 2.02 -2.69 18.35
CA LYS A 250 3.38 -3.12 18.70
C LYS A 250 4.42 -2.12 18.21
N LEU A 251 4.34 -1.72 16.93
CA LEU A 251 5.27 -0.76 16.33
C LEU A 251 5.12 0.63 16.95
N ALA A 252 3.90 1.07 17.25
CA ALA A 252 3.66 2.34 17.92
C ALA A 252 4.32 2.36 19.32
N ALA A 253 4.24 1.25 20.07
CA ALA A 253 4.91 1.11 21.35
C ALA A 253 6.44 1.09 21.19
N ASP A 254 6.98 0.21 20.34
CA ASP A 254 8.41 0.04 20.12
C ASP A 254 9.08 1.34 19.63
N LEU A 255 8.41 2.07 18.73
CA LEU A 255 8.89 3.32 18.14
C LEU A 255 8.48 4.56 18.93
N LYS A 256 7.82 4.40 20.08
CA LYS A 256 7.38 5.48 20.98
C LYS A 256 6.56 6.55 20.25
N GLY A 257 5.58 6.10 19.47
CA GLY A 257 4.66 6.95 18.71
C GLY A 257 5.24 7.59 17.45
N ARG A 258 6.49 7.28 17.04
CA ARG A 258 7.09 7.76 15.78
C ARG A 258 6.57 7.00 14.56
N VAL A 259 5.25 6.92 14.43
CA VAL A 259 4.56 6.15 13.42
C VAL A 259 3.46 6.96 12.75
N LYS A 260 3.16 6.59 11.51
CA LYS A 260 1.90 6.86 10.85
C LYS A 260 1.26 5.53 10.47
N LEU A 261 -0.03 5.36 10.79
CA LEU A 261 -0.71 4.06 10.76
C LEU A 261 -1.93 4.09 9.85
N GLU A 262 -2.00 3.12 8.96
CA GLU A 262 -3.26 2.69 8.33
C GLU A 262 -3.45 1.23 8.73
N ASP A 263 -4.23 1.01 9.77
CA ASP A 263 -4.38 -0.29 10.40
C ASP A 263 -5.67 -1.01 9.98
N ALA A 264 -6.14 -2.00 10.73
CA ALA A 264 -7.32 -2.78 10.34
C ALA A 264 -8.61 -1.93 10.32
N GLY A 265 -9.58 -2.35 9.52
CA GLY A 265 -10.85 -1.64 9.33
C GLY A 265 -12.04 -2.59 9.45
N PHE A 266 -12.92 -2.36 10.44
CA PHE A 266 -14.24 -3.00 10.48
C PHE A 266 -15.28 -2.05 9.85
N ASP A 267 -15.33 -2.05 8.52
CA ASP A 267 -16.09 -1.04 7.79
C ASP A 267 -17.57 -1.39 7.68
N TRP A 268 -18.40 -0.38 7.89
CA TRP A 268 -19.85 -0.50 7.87
C TRP A 268 -20.47 0.25 6.70
N LYS A 269 -21.60 -0.27 6.21
CA LYS A 269 -22.52 0.42 5.31
C LYS A 269 -23.88 0.55 5.96
N ILE A 270 -24.50 1.73 5.85
CA ILE A 270 -25.88 1.97 6.31
C ILE A 270 -26.76 2.29 5.11
N LEU A 271 -27.86 1.55 4.98
CA LEU A 271 -28.94 1.86 4.05
C LEU A 271 -30.03 2.61 4.80
N GLY A 272 -30.27 3.87 4.41
CA GLY A 272 -31.31 4.71 4.98
C GLY A 272 -32.74 4.28 4.61
N PRO A 273 -33.77 5.01 5.07
CA PRO A 273 -35.17 4.63 4.85
C PRO A 273 -35.62 4.72 3.39
N ASP A 274 -34.96 5.54 2.57
CA ASP A 274 -35.33 5.80 1.19
C ASP A 274 -34.81 4.68 0.27
N VAL A 275 -35.71 3.79 -0.14
CA VAL A 275 -35.41 2.70 -1.06
C VAL A 275 -35.42 3.23 -2.49
N GLN A 276 -34.26 3.22 -3.16
CA GLN A 276 -34.08 3.63 -4.55
C GLN A 276 -32.95 2.82 -5.19
N GLU A 277 -33.04 2.57 -6.51
CA GLU A 277 -31.97 1.95 -7.30
C GLU A 277 -31.46 0.61 -6.75
N GLU A 278 -32.39 -0.26 -6.34
CA GLU A 278 -32.09 -1.51 -5.62
C GLU A 278 -31.05 -2.40 -6.31
N ASP A 279 -31.12 -2.54 -7.64
CA ASP A 279 -30.14 -3.32 -8.43
C ASP A 279 -28.72 -2.76 -8.31
N TYR A 280 -28.60 -1.44 -8.36
CA TYR A 280 -27.31 -0.78 -8.22
C TYR A 280 -26.78 -0.91 -6.80
N VAL A 281 -27.63 -0.73 -5.79
CA VAL A 281 -27.24 -0.90 -4.38
C VAL A 281 -26.82 -2.35 -4.10
N ALA A 282 -27.52 -3.35 -4.64
CA ALA A 282 -27.13 -4.75 -4.54
C ALA A 282 -25.74 -5.00 -5.16
N TRP A 283 -25.51 -4.48 -6.37
CA TRP A 283 -24.22 -4.58 -7.05
C TRP A 283 -23.08 -3.90 -6.26
N VAL A 284 -23.32 -2.73 -5.68
CA VAL A 284 -22.33 -2.04 -4.85
C VAL A 284 -22.05 -2.81 -3.56
N CYS A 285 -23.06 -3.40 -2.91
CA CYS A 285 -22.87 -4.22 -1.72
C CYS A 285 -22.04 -5.47 -2.01
N ASP A 286 -22.35 -6.18 -3.10
CA ASP A 286 -21.56 -7.33 -3.57
C ASP A 286 -20.10 -6.95 -3.86
N GLN A 287 -19.88 -5.84 -4.57
CA GLN A 287 -18.53 -5.37 -4.88
C GLN A 287 -17.74 -4.90 -3.66
N ASP A 288 -18.38 -4.20 -2.72
CA ASP A 288 -17.72 -3.69 -1.53
C ASP A 288 -17.37 -4.80 -0.53
N ALA A 289 -18.19 -5.85 -0.43
CA ALA A 289 -17.92 -6.99 0.46
C ALA A 289 -16.98 -8.02 -0.16
N TYR A 290 -17.13 -8.34 -1.44
CA TYR A 290 -16.57 -9.59 -2.00
C TYR A 290 -15.51 -9.38 -3.10
N ALA A 291 -15.33 -8.18 -3.63
CA ALA A 291 -14.22 -7.95 -4.57
C ALA A 291 -12.86 -8.20 -3.88
N CYS A 292 -11.95 -8.87 -4.60
CA CYS A 292 -10.68 -9.37 -4.03
C CYS A 292 -10.89 -10.37 -2.87
N SER A 293 -12.01 -11.10 -2.85
CA SER A 293 -12.42 -11.93 -1.73
C SER A 293 -12.47 -11.18 -0.40
N GLY A 294 -12.91 -9.91 -0.38
CA GLY A 294 -12.98 -9.09 0.83
C GLY A 294 -11.63 -8.68 1.43
N GLN A 295 -10.50 -8.97 0.76
CA GLN A 295 -9.16 -8.66 1.25
C GLN A 295 -8.77 -7.19 1.01
N LYS A 296 -9.60 -6.27 1.49
CA LYS A 296 -9.36 -4.82 1.45
C LYS A 296 -9.59 -4.25 2.84
N CYS A 297 -8.73 -3.35 3.30
CA CYS A 297 -8.95 -2.57 4.53
C CYS A 297 -10.15 -1.60 4.46
N SER A 298 -10.88 -1.63 3.35
CA SER A 298 -12.08 -0.84 3.08
C SER A 298 -13.31 -1.71 2.78
N ALA A 299 -13.17 -3.04 2.92
CA ALA A 299 -14.20 -4.01 2.56
C ALA A 299 -15.40 -3.85 3.49
N GLN A 300 -16.60 -3.87 2.91
CA GLN A 300 -17.84 -3.86 3.70
C GLN A 300 -17.88 -5.12 4.58
N SER A 301 -17.59 -4.95 5.86
CA SER A 301 -17.65 -6.01 6.86
C SER A 301 -19.06 -6.14 7.41
N ILE A 302 -19.78 -5.02 7.57
CA ILE A 302 -21.16 -5.04 8.10
C ILE A 302 -22.13 -4.14 7.32
N LEU A 303 -23.34 -4.64 7.08
CA LEU A 303 -24.43 -3.93 6.40
C LEU A 303 -25.60 -3.69 7.36
N PHE A 304 -25.80 -2.44 7.77
CA PHE A 304 -26.99 -2.00 8.48
C PHE A 304 -28.12 -1.66 7.50
N MET A 305 -29.15 -2.49 7.48
CA MET A 305 -30.27 -2.38 6.55
C MET A 305 -31.53 -1.86 7.27
N HIS A 306 -31.98 -0.66 6.88
CA HIS A 306 -33.26 -0.12 7.35
C HIS A 306 -34.43 -1.07 6.97
N GLU A 307 -35.47 -1.11 7.81
CA GLU A 307 -36.60 -2.04 7.64
C GLU A 307 -37.35 -1.93 6.31
N ASN A 308 -37.24 -0.79 5.62
CA ASN A 308 -37.82 -0.61 4.28
C ASN A 308 -37.12 -1.47 3.23
N TRP A 309 -35.79 -1.62 3.34
CA TRP A 309 -35.01 -2.50 2.48
C TRP A 309 -35.24 -3.98 2.79
N ALA A 310 -35.61 -4.31 4.03
CA ALA A 310 -35.98 -5.68 4.39
C ALA A 310 -37.26 -6.18 3.69
N LYS A 311 -38.06 -5.27 3.12
CA LYS A 311 -39.26 -5.57 2.34
C LYS A 311 -38.97 -5.76 0.85
N THR A 312 -37.72 -5.55 0.42
CA THR A 312 -37.31 -5.67 -0.98
C THR A 312 -36.59 -6.99 -1.24
N SER A 313 -36.15 -7.19 -2.48
CA SER A 313 -35.35 -8.35 -2.90
C SER A 313 -33.84 -8.13 -2.76
N LEU A 314 -33.40 -7.10 -2.01
CA LEU A 314 -32.00 -6.70 -1.94
C LEU A 314 -31.07 -7.87 -1.57
N ILE A 315 -31.41 -8.63 -0.52
CA ILE A 315 -30.58 -9.75 -0.05
C ILE A 315 -30.49 -10.86 -1.11
N THR A 316 -31.61 -11.20 -1.76
CA THR A 316 -31.62 -12.18 -2.85
C THR A 316 -30.79 -11.69 -4.05
N LYS A 317 -30.87 -10.40 -4.39
CA LYS A 317 -30.05 -9.82 -5.47
C LYS A 317 -28.55 -9.83 -5.13
N ILE A 318 -28.18 -9.56 -3.87
CA ILE A 318 -26.79 -9.68 -3.41
C ILE A 318 -26.33 -11.13 -3.50
N GLN A 319 -27.16 -12.09 -3.07
CA GLN A 319 -26.88 -13.52 -3.20
C GLN A 319 -26.68 -13.93 -4.66
N ASP A 320 -27.61 -13.55 -5.55
CA ASP A 320 -27.54 -13.86 -6.98
C ASP A 320 -26.27 -13.31 -7.64
N LEU A 321 -25.72 -12.20 -7.13
CA LEU A 321 -24.45 -11.62 -7.59
C LEU A 321 -23.25 -12.35 -7.00
N ALA A 322 -23.29 -12.65 -5.70
CA ALA A 322 -22.28 -13.43 -4.99
C ALA A 322 -22.08 -14.82 -5.61
N ASP A 323 -23.17 -15.51 -5.96
CA ASP A 323 -23.15 -16.85 -6.55
C ASP A 323 -22.57 -16.89 -7.97
N ARG A 324 -22.44 -15.74 -8.65
CA ARG A 324 -21.79 -15.64 -9.96
C ARG A 324 -20.27 -15.58 -9.86
N ARG A 325 -19.74 -15.31 -8.66
CA ARG A 325 -18.29 -15.20 -8.44
C ARG A 325 -17.66 -16.58 -8.52
N LYS A 326 -16.52 -16.66 -9.20
CA LYS A 326 -15.85 -17.91 -9.49
C LYS A 326 -14.34 -17.78 -9.50
N LEU A 327 -13.65 -18.91 -9.32
CA LEU A 327 -12.19 -18.94 -9.21
C LEU A 327 -11.50 -18.64 -10.55
N GLU A 328 -12.12 -19.02 -11.67
CA GLU A 328 -11.56 -18.94 -13.02
C GLU A 328 -11.24 -17.51 -13.44
N ASP A 329 -12.01 -16.53 -12.97
CA ASP A 329 -11.79 -15.10 -13.22
C ASP A 329 -11.36 -14.33 -11.96
N LEU A 330 -11.08 -15.05 -10.87
CA LEU A 330 -10.66 -14.52 -9.57
C LEU A 330 -11.61 -13.45 -9.01
N THR A 331 -12.90 -13.51 -9.37
CA THR A 331 -13.94 -12.72 -8.70
C THR A 331 -14.22 -13.23 -7.28
N VAL A 332 -13.84 -14.47 -7.00
CA VAL A 332 -13.52 -15.02 -5.68
C VAL A 332 -12.27 -15.89 -5.80
N GLY A 333 -11.46 -15.98 -4.76
CA GLY A 333 -10.19 -16.71 -4.77
C GLY A 333 -9.53 -16.84 -3.39
N PRO A 334 -8.26 -17.26 -3.33
CA PRO A 334 -7.54 -17.49 -2.08
C PRO A 334 -7.59 -16.33 -1.08
N VAL A 335 -7.79 -16.65 0.19
CA VAL A 335 -7.69 -15.73 1.32
C VAL A 335 -6.35 -15.94 2.02
N LEU A 336 -5.43 -14.99 1.88
CA LEU A 336 -4.02 -15.21 2.18
C LEU A 336 -3.67 -15.16 3.67
N THR A 337 -4.59 -14.71 4.53
CA THR A 337 -4.33 -14.48 5.97
C THR A 337 -5.32 -15.14 6.92
N VAL A 338 -6.43 -15.68 6.40
CA VAL A 338 -7.47 -16.36 7.19
C VAL A 338 -7.81 -17.68 6.52
N THR A 339 -7.72 -18.78 7.26
CA THR A 339 -7.99 -20.13 6.72
C THR A 339 -9.48 -20.40 6.61
N THR A 340 -9.88 -21.34 5.75
CA THR A 340 -11.28 -21.77 5.62
C THR A 340 -11.85 -22.24 6.96
N GLY A 341 -11.07 -22.99 7.74
CA GLY A 341 -11.46 -23.46 9.06
C GLY A 341 -11.75 -22.32 10.04
N ALA A 342 -10.91 -21.28 10.05
CA ALA A 342 -11.12 -20.12 10.93
C ALA A 342 -12.38 -19.32 10.54
N ILE A 343 -12.67 -19.18 9.24
CA ILE A 343 -13.89 -18.51 8.78
C ILE A 343 -15.13 -19.32 9.14
N LEU A 344 -15.12 -20.65 8.92
CA LEU A 344 -16.22 -21.54 9.29
C LEU A 344 -16.46 -21.58 10.80
N GLU A 345 -15.40 -21.59 11.61
CA GLU A 345 -15.51 -21.49 13.07
C GLU A 345 -16.19 -20.19 13.48
N HIS A 346 -15.78 -19.07 12.88
CA HIS A 346 -16.39 -17.77 13.15
C HIS A 346 -17.88 -17.72 12.77
N ILE A 347 -18.24 -18.26 11.59
CA ILE A 347 -19.64 -18.42 11.17
C ILE A 347 -20.42 -19.21 12.21
N ASN A 348 -19.89 -20.37 12.64
CA ASN A 348 -20.56 -21.22 13.61
C ASN A 348 -20.77 -20.53 14.97
N GLN A 349 -19.80 -19.73 15.41
CA GLN A 349 -19.90 -18.91 16.63
C GLN A 349 -21.00 -17.86 16.49
N LEU A 350 -21.07 -17.13 15.37
CA LEU A 350 -22.13 -16.17 15.11
C LEU A 350 -23.51 -16.84 15.08
N LEU A 351 -23.62 -18.04 14.51
CA LEU A 351 -24.86 -18.81 14.45
C LEU A 351 -25.33 -19.32 15.83
N GLN A 352 -24.52 -19.22 16.89
CA GLN A 352 -24.97 -19.46 18.27
C GLN A 352 -25.72 -18.26 18.86
N ILE A 353 -25.63 -17.08 18.26
CA ILE A 353 -26.32 -15.88 18.73
C ILE A 353 -27.83 -16.03 18.46
N PRO A 354 -28.72 -15.81 19.44
CA PRO A 354 -30.15 -15.98 19.25
C PRO A 354 -30.70 -15.19 18.06
N GLY A 355 -31.43 -15.87 17.17
CA GLY A 355 -32.05 -15.24 16.00
C GLY A 355 -31.12 -14.98 14.81
N SER A 356 -29.83 -15.29 14.93
CA SER A 356 -28.89 -15.26 13.81
C SER A 356 -29.21 -16.32 12.77
N LYS A 357 -28.84 -16.06 11.51
CA LYS A 357 -29.11 -16.96 10.37
C LYS A 357 -28.03 -16.82 9.31
N LEU A 358 -27.65 -17.93 8.68
CA LEU A 358 -26.86 -17.87 7.45
C LEU A 358 -27.79 -17.43 6.31
N LEU A 359 -27.47 -16.31 5.65
CA LEU A 359 -28.26 -15.80 4.53
C LEU A 359 -27.88 -16.53 3.24
N PHE A 360 -26.58 -16.64 2.97
CA PHE A 360 -26.00 -17.37 1.83
C PHE A 360 -24.51 -17.64 2.09
N GLY A 361 -23.91 -18.51 1.26
CA GLY A 361 -22.52 -18.93 1.39
C GLY A 361 -22.32 -19.93 2.53
N GLY A 362 -21.28 -19.74 3.33
CA GLY A 362 -20.94 -20.61 4.46
C GLY A 362 -20.32 -21.96 4.08
N GLU A 363 -19.89 -22.10 2.82
CA GLU A 363 -19.32 -23.33 2.28
C GLU A 363 -17.94 -23.06 1.67
N PRO A 364 -16.99 -24.00 1.80
CA PRO A 364 -15.72 -23.94 1.06
C PRO A 364 -15.92 -23.82 -0.45
N LEU A 365 -14.94 -23.26 -1.15
CA LEU A 365 -14.86 -23.41 -2.60
C LEU A 365 -14.55 -24.87 -2.94
N GLU A 366 -15.03 -25.33 -4.10
CA GLU A 366 -14.77 -26.68 -4.60
C GLU A 366 -13.81 -26.64 -5.80
N ASN A 367 -13.28 -27.81 -6.18
CA ASN A 367 -12.48 -28.00 -7.41
C ASN A 367 -11.27 -27.06 -7.55
N HIS A 368 -10.52 -26.85 -6.47
CA HIS A 368 -9.33 -26.00 -6.47
C HIS A 368 -8.11 -26.70 -5.85
N SER A 369 -6.93 -26.13 -6.09
CA SER A 369 -5.64 -26.58 -5.51
C SER A 369 -5.05 -25.58 -4.51
N ILE A 370 -5.86 -24.63 -4.03
CA ILE A 370 -5.46 -23.63 -3.03
C ILE A 370 -4.89 -24.33 -1.78
N PRO A 371 -3.67 -23.99 -1.34
CA PRO A 371 -3.05 -24.55 -0.14
C PRO A 371 -3.88 -24.29 1.13
N GLN A 372 -3.89 -25.25 2.05
CA GLN A 372 -4.65 -25.17 3.32
C GLN A 372 -4.21 -24.03 4.26
N ILE A 373 -3.03 -23.44 4.03
CA ILE A 373 -2.58 -22.24 4.73
C ILE A 373 -3.37 -20.99 4.35
N TYR A 374 -4.07 -21.03 3.22
CA TYR A 374 -4.95 -19.98 2.71
C TYR A 374 -6.41 -20.42 2.80
N GLY A 375 -7.32 -19.48 2.99
CA GLY A 375 -8.76 -19.72 2.93
C GLY A 375 -9.27 -19.83 1.50
N ALA A 376 -10.35 -20.59 1.34
CA ALA A 376 -11.06 -20.79 0.09
C ALA A 376 -12.53 -21.04 0.43
N ILE A 377 -13.32 -19.98 0.47
CA ILE A 377 -14.72 -20.01 0.87
C ILE A 377 -15.59 -19.20 -0.10
N LYS A 378 -16.83 -19.64 -0.32
CA LYS A 378 -17.83 -18.88 -1.07
C LYS A 378 -18.10 -17.54 -0.37
N PRO A 379 -18.47 -16.48 -1.11
CA PRO A 379 -18.96 -15.25 -0.52
C PRO A 379 -20.08 -15.53 0.47
N THR A 380 -19.94 -15.05 1.70
CA THR A 380 -20.79 -15.45 2.82
C THR A 380 -21.43 -14.23 3.47
N ALA A 381 -22.68 -14.37 3.89
CA ALA A 381 -23.38 -13.38 4.71
C ALA A 381 -24.12 -14.04 5.87
N VAL A 382 -23.90 -13.54 7.09
CA VAL A 382 -24.60 -13.98 8.29
C VAL A 382 -25.46 -12.83 8.82
N TYR A 383 -26.75 -13.10 8.99
CA TYR A 383 -27.66 -12.19 9.67
C TYR A 383 -27.50 -12.30 11.18
N VAL A 384 -27.38 -11.16 11.87
CA VAL A 384 -27.42 -11.09 13.34
C VAL A 384 -28.39 -9.98 13.77
N PRO A 385 -29.34 -10.22 14.69
CA PRO A 385 -30.25 -9.18 15.17
C PRO A 385 -29.50 -8.04 15.87
N VAL A 386 -29.86 -6.78 15.57
CA VAL A 386 -29.16 -5.60 16.12
C VAL A 386 -29.16 -5.57 17.64
N GLU A 387 -30.25 -6.05 18.26
CA GLU A 387 -30.41 -6.07 19.72
C GLU A 387 -29.47 -7.07 20.39
N GLU A 388 -29.00 -8.08 19.65
CA GLU A 388 -28.02 -9.05 20.14
C GLU A 388 -26.59 -8.55 19.97
N ILE A 389 -26.29 -7.77 18.93
CA ILE A 389 -24.94 -7.24 18.64
C ILE A 389 -24.49 -6.27 19.71
N VAL A 390 -25.40 -5.40 20.17
CA VAL A 390 -25.09 -4.37 21.18
C VAL A 390 -24.87 -4.93 22.59
N LYS A 391 -24.99 -6.25 22.79
CA LYS A 391 -24.70 -6.90 24.07
C LYS A 391 -23.20 -7.14 24.19
N ASP A 392 -22.65 -6.81 25.36
CA ASP A 392 -21.20 -6.89 25.64
C ASP A 392 -20.57 -8.24 25.28
N ASN A 393 -21.29 -9.35 25.48
CA ASN A 393 -20.76 -10.69 25.20
C ASN A 393 -20.72 -11.07 23.72
N ASN A 394 -21.42 -10.33 22.85
CA ASN A 394 -21.52 -10.61 21.42
C ASN A 394 -20.76 -9.58 20.58
N TYR A 395 -20.63 -8.34 21.07
CA TYR A 395 -20.09 -7.22 20.31
C TYR A 395 -18.70 -7.54 19.72
N ASP A 396 -17.75 -7.96 20.55
CA ASP A 396 -16.38 -8.26 20.11
C ASP A 396 -16.31 -9.40 19.10
N LEU A 397 -17.22 -10.39 19.21
CA LEU A 397 -17.34 -11.47 18.24
C LEU A 397 -17.84 -10.92 16.90
N VAL A 398 -18.94 -10.15 16.92
CA VAL A 398 -19.58 -9.62 15.70
C VAL A 398 -18.73 -8.55 15.02
N THR A 399 -17.96 -7.75 15.75
CA THR A 399 -17.12 -6.69 15.18
C THR A 399 -15.69 -7.13 14.93
N LYS A 400 -15.43 -8.44 14.91
CA LYS A 400 -14.12 -8.99 14.59
C LYS A 400 -13.91 -8.91 13.08
N GLU A 401 -12.90 -8.17 12.65
CA GLU A 401 -12.51 -8.13 11.23
C GLU A 401 -12.16 -9.54 10.73
N ILE A 402 -12.91 -10.01 9.73
CA ILE A 402 -12.58 -11.19 8.92
C ILE A 402 -12.10 -10.70 7.57
N PHE A 403 -10.78 -10.72 7.36
CA PHE A 403 -10.15 -10.28 6.12
C PHE A 403 -10.31 -11.32 4.99
N GLY A 404 -11.56 -11.58 4.61
CA GLY A 404 -12.02 -12.60 3.66
C GLY A 404 -13.42 -12.26 3.13
N PRO A 405 -14.03 -13.11 2.28
CA PRO A 405 -15.27 -12.78 1.59
C PRO A 405 -16.49 -13.02 2.51
N PHE A 406 -16.57 -12.26 3.59
CA PHE A 406 -17.50 -12.43 4.69
C PHE A 406 -18.09 -11.08 5.11
N GLN A 407 -19.39 -11.03 5.39
CA GLN A 407 -20.03 -9.86 5.99
C GLN A 407 -21.15 -10.24 6.96
N GLU A 408 -21.40 -9.41 7.96
CA GLU A 408 -22.62 -9.46 8.75
C GLU A 408 -23.70 -8.54 8.15
N VAL A 409 -24.95 -9.02 8.12
CA VAL A 409 -26.10 -8.21 7.70
C VAL A 409 -27.02 -8.00 8.88
N ILE A 410 -27.35 -6.73 9.13
CA ILE A 410 -28.27 -6.33 10.18
C ILE A 410 -29.55 -5.82 9.54
N GLY A 411 -30.69 -6.27 10.04
CA GLY A 411 -32.00 -5.76 9.67
C GLY A 411 -32.69 -5.11 10.86
N LYS A 412 -33.50 -4.07 10.60
CA LYS A 412 -34.32 -3.31 11.57
C LYS A 412 -33.54 -2.31 12.44
N THR A 413 -32.74 -1.43 11.83
CA THR A 413 -32.03 -0.37 12.57
C THR A 413 -32.41 1.04 12.08
N VAL A 414 -32.26 2.03 12.96
CA VAL A 414 -32.61 3.45 12.73
C VAL A 414 -31.49 4.45 13.10
N ASN A 415 -30.23 4.01 13.32
CA ASN A 415 -29.14 4.91 13.70
C ASN A 415 -27.74 4.47 13.22
N GLY A 416 -26.88 5.42 12.80
CA GLY A 416 -25.41 5.33 13.01
C GLY A 416 -24.38 5.78 11.93
N THR A 417 -24.32 7.05 11.47
CA THR A 417 -23.24 7.67 10.64
C THR A 417 -23.06 7.11 9.21
N THR A 418 -22.39 7.83 8.29
CA THR A 418 -22.85 7.89 6.89
C THR A 418 -21.70 7.87 5.85
N TYR A 419 -21.68 6.87 4.95
CA TYR A 419 -21.30 7.11 3.55
C TYR A 419 -22.51 7.76 2.87
N ALA A 420 -22.41 9.04 2.50
CA ALA A 420 -23.58 9.83 2.10
C ALA A 420 -23.78 9.83 0.59
N GLY A 421 -25.01 9.53 0.16
CA GLY A 421 -25.45 9.62 -1.23
C GLY A 421 -25.55 8.26 -1.94
N LEU A 422 -26.30 8.27 -3.04
CA LEU A 422 -26.70 7.07 -3.81
C LEU A 422 -25.51 6.22 -4.34
N ARG A 423 -24.30 6.78 -4.38
CA ARG A 423 -23.06 6.13 -4.83
C ARG A 423 -22.04 5.90 -3.68
N GLY A 424 -22.48 5.95 -2.42
CA GLY A 424 -21.62 5.65 -1.27
C GLY A 424 -21.04 4.25 -1.37
N ARG A 425 -19.72 4.16 -1.56
CA ARG A 425 -18.96 2.91 -1.59
C ARG A 425 -17.99 2.88 -0.42
N THR A 426 -17.91 1.76 0.28
CA THR A 426 -16.90 1.60 1.35
C THR A 426 -15.53 1.39 0.72
N THR A 427 -15.46 0.70 -0.43
CA THR A 427 -14.21 0.38 -1.14
C THR A 427 -13.86 1.32 -2.28
N GLY A 428 -12.58 1.30 -2.67
CA GLY A 428 -12.11 1.81 -3.96
C GLY A 428 -11.97 3.33 -3.99
N ALA A 429 -11.44 3.92 -2.91
CA ALA A 429 -11.07 5.32 -2.85
C ALA A 429 -9.95 5.65 -3.87
N PRO A 430 -10.22 6.39 -4.95
CA PRO A 430 -9.19 6.81 -5.89
C PRO A 430 -8.24 7.88 -5.31
N GLN A 431 -7.11 8.09 -5.98
CA GLN A 431 -6.05 9.02 -5.59
C GLN A 431 -6.45 10.51 -5.48
N ASN A 432 -7.63 10.88 -5.99
CA ASN A 432 -8.10 12.29 -5.99
C ASN A 432 -8.77 12.72 -4.68
N HIS A 433 -8.93 11.83 -3.70
CA HIS A 433 -9.38 12.21 -2.36
C HIS A 433 -8.66 11.41 -1.27
N TRP A 434 -8.81 11.87 -0.03
CA TRP A 434 -8.20 11.24 1.14
C TRP A 434 -8.70 9.80 1.31
N PHE A 435 -7.78 8.91 1.66
CA PHE A 435 -8.06 7.58 2.22
C PHE A 435 -7.16 7.37 3.44
N GLY A 436 -7.75 6.87 4.52
CA GLY A 436 -7.08 6.64 5.81
C GLY A 436 -7.97 6.97 7.01
N PRO A 437 -7.63 6.46 8.21
CA PRO A 437 -8.48 6.56 9.39
C PRO A 437 -8.57 7.99 9.95
N ALA A 438 -9.61 8.22 10.76
CA ALA A 438 -9.78 9.41 11.58
C ALA A 438 -9.85 9.03 13.07
N GLY A 439 -9.80 10.02 13.97
CA GLY A 439 -9.88 9.77 15.42
C GLY A 439 -8.56 9.33 16.08
N ASP A 440 -7.49 9.12 15.31
CA ASP A 440 -6.15 8.81 15.81
C ASP A 440 -5.12 9.87 15.34
N PRO A 441 -4.37 10.55 16.23
CA PRO A 441 -3.29 11.47 15.84
C PRO A 441 -2.17 10.79 15.02
N ARG A 442 -2.05 9.47 15.10
CA ARG A 442 -1.14 8.62 14.31
C ARG A 442 -1.70 8.28 12.94
N GLY A 443 -2.97 8.56 12.64
CA GLY A 443 -3.62 8.21 11.38
C GLY A 443 -2.81 8.67 10.16
N ALA A 444 -2.58 7.73 9.23
CA ALA A 444 -1.95 7.99 7.95
C ALA A 444 -3.01 8.29 6.89
N GLY A 445 -2.69 9.21 5.99
CA GLY A 445 -3.40 9.33 4.72
C GLY A 445 -2.56 8.78 3.58
N ILE A 446 -3.18 8.58 2.42
CA ILE A 446 -2.49 8.22 1.18
C ILE A 446 -3.03 8.98 -0.04
N GLY A 447 -2.23 9.10 -1.10
CA GLY A 447 -2.63 9.59 -2.43
C GLY A 447 -2.66 11.12 -2.60
N THR A 448 -3.32 11.85 -1.70
CA THR A 448 -3.53 13.31 -1.87
C THR A 448 -2.32 14.16 -1.49
N PRO A 449 -2.23 15.42 -1.98
CA PRO A 449 -1.24 16.37 -1.50
C PRO A 449 -1.25 16.54 0.03
N GLU A 450 -2.43 16.57 0.64
CA GLU A 450 -2.63 16.72 2.08
C GLU A 450 -2.11 15.51 2.85
N ALA A 451 -2.40 14.29 2.37
CA ALA A 451 -1.86 13.06 2.90
C ALA A 451 -0.33 13.06 2.85
N ILE A 452 0.26 13.41 1.71
CA ILE A 452 1.72 13.44 1.56
C ILE A 452 2.35 14.45 2.53
N LYS A 453 1.83 15.68 2.59
CA LYS A 453 2.33 16.70 3.51
C LYS A 453 2.20 16.22 4.96
N LEU A 454 1.05 15.68 5.37
CA LEU A 454 0.82 15.23 6.75
C LEU A 454 1.76 14.09 7.16
N VAL A 455 1.86 13.06 6.31
CA VAL A 455 2.61 11.84 6.64
C VAL A 455 4.10 12.06 6.54
N TRP A 456 4.58 12.77 5.51
CA TRP A 456 5.99 12.77 5.12
C TRP A 456 6.75 14.07 5.42
N SER A 457 6.11 15.05 6.06
CA SER A 457 6.78 16.25 6.54
C SER A 457 6.26 16.72 7.90
N CYS A 458 7.08 17.47 8.62
CA CYS A 458 6.68 18.22 9.80
C CYS A 458 6.67 19.73 9.50
N HIS A 459 6.08 20.51 10.39
CA HIS A 459 6.15 21.96 10.30
C HIS A 459 7.50 22.46 10.86
N ARG A 460 8.12 23.42 10.18
CA ARG A 460 9.26 24.18 10.68
C ARG A 460 9.01 25.67 10.49
N GLU A 461 8.91 26.40 11.59
CA GLU A 461 8.82 27.86 11.58
C GLU A 461 10.23 28.46 11.47
N ILE A 462 10.38 29.45 10.60
CA ILE A 462 11.59 30.27 10.46
C ILE A 462 11.17 31.72 10.59
N ILE A 463 11.76 32.41 11.57
CA ILE A 463 11.52 33.83 11.81
C ILE A 463 12.76 34.60 11.34
N TYR A 464 12.56 35.48 10.37
CA TYR A 464 13.54 36.47 9.97
C TYR A 464 13.31 37.73 10.79
N ASP A 465 14.38 38.25 11.40
CA ASP A 465 14.38 39.55 12.07
C ASP A 465 15.67 40.28 11.68
N LEU A 466 15.60 40.97 10.55
CA LEU A 466 16.77 41.53 9.85
C LEU A 466 17.03 43.00 10.24
N GLY A 467 16.16 43.59 11.06
CA GLY A 467 16.19 45.01 11.39
C GLY A 467 15.61 45.92 10.28
N PRO A 468 15.86 47.24 10.34
CA PRO A 468 16.83 47.90 11.21
C PRO A 468 16.41 47.91 12.69
N LEU A 469 17.37 48.15 13.58
CA LEU A 469 17.04 48.52 14.96
C LEU A 469 16.16 49.77 14.96
N PRO A 470 15.14 49.86 15.84
CA PRO A 470 14.38 51.07 16.04
C PRO A 470 15.31 52.26 16.32
N LYS A 471 15.01 53.44 15.77
CA LYS A 471 15.83 54.65 15.99
C LYS A 471 16.00 55.03 17.47
N HIS A 472 15.05 54.62 18.30
CA HIS A 472 15.02 54.87 19.75
C HIS A 472 15.39 53.64 20.56
N TRP A 473 16.07 52.66 19.94
CA TRP A 473 16.54 51.50 20.67
C TRP A 473 17.67 51.91 21.61
N GLU A 474 17.44 51.72 22.90
CA GLU A 474 18.43 51.82 23.96
C GLU A 474 18.53 50.47 24.65
N ILE A 475 19.67 50.20 25.30
CA ILE A 475 19.86 48.95 26.05
C ILE A 475 18.83 48.93 27.20
N PRO A 476 17.88 47.97 27.20
CA PRO A 476 16.89 47.92 28.26
C PRO A 476 17.52 47.45 29.58
N PRO A 477 16.92 47.79 30.75
CA PRO A 477 17.30 47.19 32.03
C PRO A 477 17.25 45.64 31.95
N SER A 478 18.15 44.96 32.65
CA SER A 478 18.13 43.50 32.73
C SER A 478 16.80 43.01 33.32
N THR A 479 16.13 42.10 32.61
CA THR A 479 14.85 41.48 32.99
C THR A 479 15.01 40.06 33.49
#